data_AF-A0A803JPZ9-F1
#
_entry.id   AF-A0A803JPZ9-F1
#
_cell.length_a   1.000
_cell.length_b   1.000
_cell.length_c   1.000
_cell.angle_alpha   90.00
_cell.angle_beta   90.00
_cell.angle_gamma   90.00
#
_symmetry.space_group_name_H-M   'P 1'
#
loop_
_entity.id
_entity.type
_entity.pdbx_description
1 polymer ?
#
loop_
_entity_poly.entity_id
_entity_poly.type
_entity_poly.pdbx_seq_one_letter_code
_entity_poly.pdbx_strand_id
1 'polypeptide(L)' 'MPQLEKKLQMELQDAARVIACRFPFPNWVPDHTFGEGVDTIWTYDLDVNAFKKVSDSKPIAQQHCTLETAE' A
#
# COMPACT_ATOMS: atom_id res chain seq x y z
N MET A 1 -4.96 11.53 9.64
CA MET A 1 -4.79 12.77 8.86
C MET A 1 -6.04 12.92 8.00
N PRO A 2 -7.19 13.21 8.62
CA PRO A 2 -8.50 12.87 8.05
C PRO A 2 -8.84 13.71 6.80
N GLN A 3 -8.28 14.91 6.70
CA GLN A 3 -8.50 15.80 5.56
C GLN A 3 -7.81 15.26 4.28
N LEU A 4 -6.63 14.66 4.40
CA LEU A 4 -5.92 14.06 3.27
C LEU A 4 -6.63 12.79 2.80
N GLU A 5 -7.03 11.94 3.75
CA GLU A 5 -7.84 10.73 3.51
C GLU A 5 -9.12 11.09 2.73
N LYS A 6 -9.87 12.10 3.19
CA LYS A 6 -11.08 12.56 2.51
C LYS A 6 -10.81 13.13 1.11
N LYS A 7 -9.74 13.91 0.94
CA LYS A 7 -9.38 14.45 -0.38
C LYS A 7 -9.03 13.34 -1.36
N LEU A 8 -8.25 12.35 -0.93
CA LEU A 8 -7.89 11.23 -1.79
C LEU A 8 -9.13 10.45 -2.23
N GLN A 9 -10.07 10.17 -1.31
CA GLN A 9 -11.34 9.52 -1.65
C GLN A 9 -12.21 10.28 -2.66
N MET A 10 -12.16 11.62 -2.65
CA MET A 10 -12.97 12.43 -3.58
C MET A 10 -12.30 12.64 -4.94
N GLU A 11 -10.97 12.69 -4.99
CA GLU A 11 -10.21 13.03 -6.20
C GLU A 11 -9.75 11.78 -6.97
N LEU A 12 -9.56 10.64 -6.29
CA LEU A 12 -9.08 9.43 -6.94
C LEU A 12 -10.23 8.69 -7.64
N GLN A 13 -9.91 8.14 -8.82
CA GLN A 13 -10.81 7.29 -9.59
C GLN A 13 -10.97 5.90 -8.96
N ASP A 14 -12.06 5.24 -9.33
CA ASP A 14 -12.57 3.95 -8.81
C ASP A 14 -11.66 2.71 -9.00
N ALA A 15 -10.44 2.90 -9.51
CA ALA A 15 -9.40 1.88 -9.69
C ALA A 15 -8.00 2.40 -9.31
N ALA A 16 -7.95 3.45 -8.49
CA ALA A 16 -6.69 4.07 -8.10
C ALA A 16 -6.07 3.38 -6.89
N ARG A 17 -4.75 3.20 -6.92
CA ARG A 17 -3.97 2.64 -5.81
C ARG A 17 -3.17 3.73 -5.12
N VAL A 18 -3.34 3.85 -3.81
CA VAL A 18 -2.55 4.74 -2.96
C VAL A 18 -1.45 3.94 -2.28
N ILE A 19 -0.22 4.45 -2.31
CA ILE A 19 0.93 3.85 -1.62
C ILE A 19 1.43 4.87 -0.60
N ALA A 20 1.49 4.46 0.67
CA ALA A 20 2.04 5.26 1.75
C ALA A 20 3.34 4.62 2.26
N CYS A 21 4.44 5.38 2.31
CA CYS A 21 5.65 4.96 3.00
C CYS A 21 5.75 5.68 4.36
N ARG A 22 6.15 4.96 5.40
CA ARG A 22 6.35 5.42 6.78
C ARG A 22 5.12 5.83 7.59
N PHE A 23 4.09 6.39 6.94
CA PHE A 23 2.89 6.87 7.63
C PHE A 23 1.63 6.21 7.09
N PRO A 24 1.07 5.21 7.81
CA PRO A 24 -0.19 4.62 7.42
C PRO A 24 -1.34 5.60 7.63
N PHE A 25 -2.36 5.47 6.79
CA PHE A 25 -3.62 6.15 7.01
C PHE A 25 -4.41 5.43 8.12
N PRO A 26 -4.78 6.11 9.22
CA PRO A 26 -5.38 5.45 10.39
C PRO A 26 -6.81 4.96 10.14
N ASN A 27 -7.54 5.54 9.16
CA ASN A 27 -8.92 5.15 8.87
C ASN A 27 -9.04 4.23 7.65
N TRP A 28 -7.93 3.94 6.96
CA TRP A 28 -7.94 3.10 5.76
C TRP A 28 -7.32 1.74 6.06
N VAL A 29 -7.89 0.69 5.46
CA VAL A 29 -7.37 -0.67 5.60
C VAL A 29 -6.39 -0.93 4.47
N PRO A 30 -5.11 -1.22 4.77
CA PRO A 30 -4.13 -1.56 3.74
C PRO A 30 -4.43 -2.95 3.17
N ASP A 31 -4.31 -3.09 1.86
CA ASP A 31 -4.40 -4.36 1.15
C ASP A 31 -3.11 -5.16 1.31
N HIS A 32 -1.97 -4.48 1.18
CA HIS A 32 -0.66 -5.05 1.45
C HIS A 32 0.20 -4.14 2.31
N THR A 33 1.07 -4.78 3.09
CA THR A 33 2.11 -4.11 3.87
C THR A 33 3.45 -4.75 3.56
N PHE A 34 4.47 -3.92 3.31
CA PHE A 34 5.82 -4.36 2.97
C PHE A 34 6.84 -3.66 3.85
N GLY A 35 7.90 -4.36 4.26
CA GLY A 35 8.93 -3.80 5.14
C GLY A 35 8.64 -4.03 6.62
N GLU A 36 9.56 -3.57 7.47
CA GLU A 36 9.48 -3.71 8.93
C GLU A 36 9.85 -2.39 9.60
N GLY A 37 9.15 -2.06 10.70
CA GLY A 37 9.40 -0.83 11.44
C GLY A 37 9.05 0.45 10.66
N VAL A 38 9.95 1.43 10.68
CA VAL A 38 9.71 2.77 10.12
C VAL A 38 9.65 2.81 8.59
N ASP A 39 10.23 1.82 7.91
CA ASP A 39 10.23 1.71 6.46
C ASP A 39 9.11 0.81 5.94
N THR A 40 8.09 0.58 6.78
CA THR A 40 6.89 -0.12 6.34
C THR A 40 6.17 0.73 5.28
N ILE A 41 5.69 0.05 4.25
CA ILE A 41 4.97 0.58 3.10
C ILE A 41 3.59 -0.06 3.11
N TRP A 42 2.54 0.75 2.95
CA TRP A 42 1.16 0.31 2.91
C TRP A 42 0.55 0.63 1.54
N THR A 43 -0.14 -0.33 0.96
CA THR A 43 -0.89 -0.13 -0.29
C THR A 43 -2.39 -0.17 -0.02
N TYR A 44 -3.12 0.77 -0.60
CA TYR A 44 -4.57 0.89 -0.46
C TYR A 44 -5.17 0.91 -1.86
N ASP A 45 -5.93 -0.13 -2.20
CA ASP A 45 -6.70 -0.18 -3.43
C ASP A 45 -8.06 0.47 -3.21
N LEU A 46 -8.32 1.56 -3.93
CA LEU A 46 -9.63 2.19 -3.99
C LEU A 46 -10.38 1.54 -5.16
N ASP A 47 -11.01 0.41 -4.89
CA ASP A 47 -11.78 -0.34 -5.89
C ASP A 47 -13.27 -0.29 -5.55
N VAL A 48 -14.10 0.20 -6.47
CA VAL A 48 -15.57 0.21 -6.31
C VAL A 48 -16.20 -1.18 -6.26
N ASN A 49 -15.47 -2.22 -6.67
CA ASN A 49 -15.95 -3.59 -6.75
C ASN A 49 -15.15 -4.57 -5.86
N ALA A 50 -14.28 -4.09 -4.96
CA ALA A 50 -13.39 -4.90 -4.11
C ALA A 50 -14.09 -5.91 -3.16
N PHE A 51 -15.42 -5.94 -3.09
CA PHE A 51 -16.14 -7.06 -2.46
C PHE A 51 -15.93 -8.40 -3.18
N LYS A 52 -15.34 -8.44 -4.39
CA LYS A 52 -14.93 -9.69 -5.04
C LYS A 52 -13.57 -9.57 -5.72
N LYS A 53 -12.51 -9.96 -5.01
CA LYS A 53 -11.72 -11.17 -5.32
C LYS A 53 -10.45 -11.22 -4.46
N VAL A 54 -10.48 -12.09 -3.45
CA VAL A 54 -9.27 -12.68 -2.87
C VAL A 54 -8.78 -13.77 -3.85
N SER A 55 -8.11 -13.37 -4.92
CA SER A 55 -7.42 -14.26 -5.87
C SER A 55 -6.53 -13.35 -6.72
N ASP A 56 -5.27 -13.12 -6.38
CA ASP A 56 -4.19 -14.10 -6.48
C ASP A 56 -3.03 -13.57 -5.62
N SER A 57 -2.73 -14.25 -4.52
CA SER A 57 -1.48 -14.03 -3.79
C SER A 57 -0.33 -14.45 -4.67
N LYS A 58 0.16 -13.54 -5.51
CA LYS A 58 1.53 -13.65 -6.00
C LYS A 58 2.43 -13.00 -4.95
N PRO A 59 3.28 -13.75 -4.24
CA PRO A 59 4.27 -13.14 -3.38
C PRO A 59 5.18 -12.31 -4.29
N ILE A 60 5.05 -11.00 -4.23
CA ILE A 60 6.07 -10.10 -4.75
C ILE A 60 7.26 -10.37 -3.86
N ALA A 61 8.22 -11.12 -4.42
CA ALA A 61 9.47 -11.44 -3.78
C ALA A 61 9.99 -10.16 -3.13
N GLN A 62 10.17 -10.21 -1.81
CA GLN A 62 10.92 -9.20 -1.08
C GLN A 62 12.27 -9.11 -1.79
N GLN A 63 12.46 -8.05 -2.59
CA GLN A 63 13.77 -7.70 -3.11
C GLN A 63 14.57 -7.24 -1.91
N HIS A 64 15.16 -8.22 -1.22
CA HIS A 64 16.25 -8.01 -0.30
C HIS A 64 17.35 -7.36 -1.13
N CYS A 65 17.53 -6.05 -0.98
CA CYS A 65 18.65 -5.32 -1.56
C CYS A 65 19.90 -5.84 -0.82
N THR A 66 20.48 -6.93 -1.31
CA THR A 66 21.82 -7.34 -0.89
C THR A 66 22.76 -6.28 -1.42
N LEU A 67 23.13 -5.35 -0.54
CA LEU A 67 24.31 -4.51 -0.70
C LEU A 67 25.50 -5.45 -0.89
N GLU A 68 25.86 -5.70 -2.14
CA GLU A 68 27.12 -6.36 -2.48
C GLU A 68 28.23 -5.39 -2.05
N THR A 69 28.89 -5.76 -0.95
CA THR A 69 30.12 -5.11 -0.50
C THR A 69 31.20 -5.54 -1.48
N ALA A 70 31.55 -4.68 -2.42
CA ALA A 70 32.74 -4.84 -3.23
C ALA A 70 33.96 -4.56 -2.35
N GLU A 71 34.76 -5.60 -2.12
CA GLU A 71 36.15 -5.52 -1.63
C GLU A 71 37.06 -4.76 -2.61
#